data_AF-A0A358U5L4-F1
#
_entry.id   AF-A0A358U5L4-F1
#
_cell.length_a   1.000
_cell.length_b   1.000
_cell.length_c   1.000
_cell.angle_alpha   90.00
_cell.angle_beta   90.00
_cell.angle_gamma   90.00
#
_symmetry.space_group_name_H-M   'P 1'
#
loop_
_entity.id
_entity.type
_entity.pdbx_description
1 polymer ?
#
loop_
_entity_poly.entity_id
_entity_poly.type
_entity_poly.pdbx_seq_one_letter_code
_entity_poly.pdbx_strand_id
1 'polypeptide(L)'
;MPHQIPIIAAMIIPGSGYLFLARPMRGLVMLFWMCIFGYITFQLTSPEISVIGRYSGGIAVWVISVLEVYHMTRKKRVSYSR
;
A
#
# COMPACT_ATOMS: atom_id res chain seq x y z
N MET A 1 11.93 -13.11 -12.03
CA MET A 1 11.94 -11.67 -11.67
C MET A 1 12.51 -11.52 -10.27
N PRO A 2 13.34 -10.51 -9.97
CA PRO A 2 13.82 -10.27 -8.62
C PRO A 2 12.61 -10.08 -7.68
N HIS A 3 12.49 -10.96 -6.69
CA HIS A 3 11.34 -11.04 -5.79
C HIS A 3 11.14 -9.79 -4.93
N GLN A 4 12.11 -8.88 -4.91
CA GLN A 4 12.05 -7.64 -4.14
C GLN A 4 11.43 -6.49 -4.93
N ILE A 5 11.37 -6.55 -6.27
CA ILE A 5 10.85 -5.46 -7.12
C ILE A 5 9.42 -5.06 -6.75
N PRO A 6 8.44 -5.99 -6.61
CA PRO A 6 7.08 -5.60 -6.29
C PRO A 6 6.97 -4.86 -4.95
N ILE A 7 7.79 -5.28 -3.98
CA ILE A 7 7.79 -4.72 -2.62
C ILE A 7 8.44 -3.33 -2.63
N ILE A 8 9.59 -3.18 -3.29
CA ILE A 8 10.28 -1.90 -3.44
C ILE A 8 9.40 -0.91 -4.20
N ALA A 9 8.73 -1.35 -5.26
CA ALA A 9 7.78 -0.52 -5.99
C ALA A 9 6.65 -0.04 -5.06
N ALA A 10 6.01 -0.95 -4.31
CA ALA A 10 4.94 -0.60 -3.37
C ALA A 10 5.39 0.38 -2.26
N MET A 11 6.66 0.32 -1.85
CA MET A 11 7.26 1.24 -0.88
C MET A 11 7.55 2.64 -1.44
N ILE A 12 7.61 2.83 -2.76
CA ILE A 12 7.82 4.16 -3.36
C ILE A 12 6.48 4.73 -3.81
N ILE A 13 5.72 3.93 -4.56
CA ILE A 13 4.45 4.35 -5.15
C ILE A 13 3.36 3.39 -4.64
N PRO A 14 2.39 3.90 -3.85
CA PRO A 14 1.25 3.11 -3.40
C PRO A 14 0.55 2.45 -4.59
N GLY A 15 0.26 1.16 -4.48
CA GLY A 15 -0.46 0.42 -5.54
C GLY A 15 0.40 -0.12 -6.67
N SER A 16 1.63 0.36 -6.87
CA SER A 16 2.50 -0.07 -7.98
C SER A 16 2.96 -1.54 -7.86
N GLY A 17 3.17 -2.04 -6.64
CA GLY A 17 3.53 -3.45 -6.40
C GLY A 17 2.49 -4.46 -6.90
N TYR A 18 1.22 -4.05 -6.98
CA TYR A 18 0.14 -4.90 -7.50
C TYR A 18 0.19 -5.03 -9.03
N LEU A 19 0.76 -4.06 -9.74
CA LEU A 19 0.96 -4.12 -11.19
C LEU A 19 1.92 -5.26 -11.53
N PHE A 20 3.03 -5.36 -10.82
CA PHE A 20 4.01 -6.46 -10.97
C PHE A 20 3.44 -7.84 -10.60
N LEU A 21 2.37 -7.86 -9.80
CA LEU A 21 1.66 -9.09 -9.43
C LEU A 21 0.51 -9.44 -10.39
N ALA A 22 0.30 -8.66 -11.45
CA ALA A 22 -0.80 -8.75 -12.41
C ALA A 22 -2.19 -8.59 -11.75
N ARG A 23 -2.29 -7.69 -10.74
CA ARG A 23 -3.53 -7.39 -10.02
C ARG A 23 -3.81 -5.87 -9.96
N PRO A 24 -3.91 -5.17 -11.10
CA PRO A 24 -4.02 -3.71 -11.13
C PRO A 24 -5.25 -3.18 -10.38
N MET A 25 -6.38 -3.89 -10.42
CA MET A 25 -7.60 -3.46 -9.73
C MET A 25 -7.43 -3.38 -8.21
N ARG A 26 -6.67 -4.30 -7.60
CA ARG A 26 -6.37 -4.23 -6.15
C ARG A 26 -5.49 -3.02 -5.81
N GLY A 27 -4.53 -2.70 -6.68
CA GLY A 27 -3.68 -1.52 -6.52
C GLY A 27 -4.50 -0.22 -6.55
N LEU A 28 -5.45 -0.11 -7.49
CA LEU A 28 -6.34 1.04 -7.58
C LEU A 28 -7.25 1.17 -6.36
N VAL A 29 -7.81 0.07 -5.87
CA VAL A 29 -8.64 0.04 -4.66
C VAL A 29 -7.85 0.56 -3.45
N MET A 30 -6.59 0.13 -3.27
CA MET A 30 -5.76 0.63 -2.16
C MET A 30 -5.40 2.10 -2.30
N LEU A 31 -5.16 2.59 -3.52
CA LEU A 31 -4.93 4.01 -3.76
C LEU A 31 -6.15 4.85 -3.40
N PHE A 32 -7.35 4.42 -3.79
CA PHE A 32 -8.60 5.08 -3.40
C PHE A 32 -8.81 5.08 -1.89
N TRP A 33 -8.61 3.94 -1.22
CA TRP A 33 -8.71 3.87 0.23
C TRP A 33 -7.70 4.77 0.93
N MET A 34 -6.47 4.85 0.41
CA MET A 34 -5.44 5.74 0.94
C MET A 34 -5.87 7.21 0.85
N CYS A 35 -6.43 7.64 -0.28
CA CYS A 35 -6.95 8.99 -0.44
C CYS A 35 -8.14 9.28 0.48
N ILE A 36 -9.10 8.36 0.56
CA ILE A 36 -10.30 8.49 1.40
C ILE A 36 -9.91 8.59 2.87
N PHE A 37 -9.10 7.64 3.38
CA PHE A 37 -8.68 7.67 4.78
C PHE A 37 -7.76 8.85 5.07
N GLY A 38 -6.85 9.20 4.16
CA GLY A 38 -6.03 10.41 4.28
C GLY A 38 -6.89 11.67 4.42
N TYR A 39 -7.94 11.80 3.60
CA TYR A 39 -8.88 12.91 3.67
C TYR A 39 -9.72 12.90 4.94
N ILE A 40 -10.25 11.74 5.35
CA ILE A 40 -11.02 11.60 6.59
C ILE A 40 -10.16 12.00 7.79
N THR A 41 -8.95 11.45 7.91
CA THR A 41 -8.05 11.82 9.01
C THR A 41 -7.72 13.31 8.96
N PHE A 42 -7.48 13.87 7.78
CA PHE A 42 -7.18 15.29 7.64
C PHE A 42 -8.33 16.16 8.16
N GLN A 43 -9.58 15.79 7.89
CA GLN A 43 -10.77 16.52 8.35
C GLN A 43 -11.05 16.33 9.85
N LEU A 44 -10.71 15.18 10.42
CA LEU A 44 -10.90 14.90 11.85
C LEU A 44 -9.81 15.50 12.73
N THR A 45 -8.66 15.86 12.14
CA THR A 45 -7.48 16.30 12.88
C THR A 45 -7.42 17.82 12.94
N SER A 46 -6.90 18.37 14.03
CA SER A 46 -6.73 19.82 14.18
C SER A 46 -5.40 20.34 13.59
N PRO A 47 -5.29 21.65 13.31
CA PRO A 47 -4.10 22.24 12.66
C PRO A 47 -2.81 22.09 13.46
N GLU A 48 -2.90 22.08 14.80
CA GLU A 48 -1.78 21.90 15.73
C GLU A 48 -1.16 20.50 15.72
N ILE A 49 -1.80 19.52 15.07
CA ILE A 49 -1.24 18.17 14.93
C ILE A 49 -0.29 18.13 13.72
N SER A 50 0.81 17.39 13.86
CA SER A 50 1.80 17.20 12.80
C SER A 50 1.19 16.72 11.48
N VAL A 51 1.83 17.05 10.37
CA VAL A 51 1.41 16.63 9.01
C VAL A 51 1.26 15.11 8.90
N ILE A 52 2.17 14.36 9.53
CA ILE A 52 2.14 12.89 9.56
C ILE A 52 0.89 12.40 10.32
N GLY A 53 0.54 13.03 11.44
CA GLY A 53 -0.67 12.72 12.18
C GLY A 53 -1.94 13.02 11.38
N ARG A 54 -1.97 14.16 10.69
CA ARG A 54 -3.10 14.60 9.85
C ARG A 54 -3.38 13.67 8.66
N TYR A 55 -2.37 12.97 8.14
CA TYR A 55 -2.53 11.99 7.06
C TYR A 55 -2.36 10.54 7.51
N SER A 56 -2.43 10.26 8.82
CA SER A 56 -2.16 8.94 9.38
C SER A 56 -3.06 7.84 8.80
N GLY A 57 -4.32 8.13 8.48
CA GLY A 57 -5.21 7.16 7.81
C GLY A 57 -4.70 6.73 6.43
N GLY A 58 -4.20 7.66 5.61
CA GLY A 58 -3.60 7.34 4.32
C GLY A 58 -2.30 6.56 4.47
N ILE A 59 -1.45 6.96 5.41
CA ILE A 59 -0.19 6.27 5.73
C ILE A 59 -0.45 4.85 6.20
N ALA A 60 -1.47 4.62 7.03
CA ALA A 60 -1.85 3.28 7.49
C ALA A 60 -2.24 2.37 6.31
N VAL A 61 -3.07 2.87 5.37
CA VAL A 61 -3.43 2.12 4.16
C VAL A 61 -2.20 1.82 3.31
N TRP A 62 -1.27 2.77 3.20
CA TRP A 62 -0.02 2.57 2.46
C TRP A 62 0.83 1.45 3.05
N VAL A 63 1.03 1.43 4.37
CA VAL A 63 1.77 0.36 5.06
C VAL A 63 1.09 -1.00 4.85
N ILE A 64 -0.23 -1.06 5.02
CA ILE A 64 -1.02 -2.29 4.78
C ILE A 64 -0.85 -2.79 3.34
N SER A 65 -0.87 -1.87 2.37
CA SER A 65 -0.69 -2.15 0.95
C SER A 65 0.68 -2.81 0.66
N VAL A 66 1.77 -2.30 1.26
CA VAL A 66 3.10 -2.93 1.16
C VAL A 66 3.12 -4.33 1.78
N LEU A 67 2.54 -4.50 2.97
CA LEU A 67 2.47 -5.80 3.65
C LEU A 67 1.69 -6.84 2.83
N GLU A 68 0.64 -6.40 2.13
CA GLU A 68 -0.17 -7.26 1.27
C GLU A 68 0.63 -7.74 0.05
N VAL A 69 1.37 -6.84 -0.60
CA VAL A 69 2.27 -7.16 -1.73
C VAL A 69 3.35 -8.14 -1.28
N TYR A 70 3.93 -7.95 -0.10
CA TYR A 70 4.89 -8.89 0.49
C TYR A 70 4.27 -10.28 0.68
N HIS A 71 3.09 -10.35 1.31
CA HIS A 71 2.39 -11.63 1.52
C HIS A 71 2.05 -12.34 0.21
N MET A 72 1.57 -11.61 -0.80
CA MET A 72 1.27 -12.19 -2.12
C MET A 72 2.53 -12.71 -2.81
N THR A 73 3.62 -11.95 -2.74
CA THR A 73 4.91 -12.34 -3.33
C THR A 73 5.45 -13.60 -2.64
N ARG A 74 5.37 -13.67 -1.30
CA ARG A 74 5.76 -14.86 -0.52
C ARG A 74 4.88 -16.08 -0.87
N LYS A 75 3.56 -15.91 -0.96
CA LYS A 75 2.64 -17.00 -1.34
C LYS A 75 2.93 -17.55 -2.74
N LYS A 76 3.16 -16.67 -3.73
CA LYS A 76 3.58 -17.10 -5.08
C LYS A 76 4.90 -17.88 -5.05
N ARG A 77 5.86 -17.47 -4.23
CA ARG A 77 7.14 -18.19 -4.03
C ARG A 77 6.93 -19.61 -3.48
N VAL A 78 6.16 -19.76 -2.40
CA VAL A 78 5.91 -21.07 -1.78
C VAL A 78 5.18 -22.02 -2.76
N SER A 79 4.30 -21.50 -3.61
CA SER A 79 3.61 -22.30 -4.63
C SER A 79 4.51 -22.79 -5.76
N TYR A 80 5.65 -22.15 -6.01
CA TYR A 80 6.60 -22.56 -7.05
C TYR A 80 7.59 -23.63 -6.56
N SER A 81 7.70 -23.83 -5.24
CA SER A 81 8.58 -24.83 -4.63
C SER A 81 7.88 -26.16 -4.30
N ARG A 82 6.67 -26.39 -4.82
CA ARG A 82 5.94 -27.66 -4.77
C ARG A 82 5.70 -28.13 -6.19
#